data_AF-A0A167FQC7-F1
#
_entry.id   AF-A0A167FQC7-F1
#
_cell.length_a   1.000
_cell.length_b   1.000
_cell.length_c   1.000
_cell.angle_alpha   90.00
_cell.angle_beta   90.00
_cell.angle_gamma   90.00
#
_symmetry.space_group_name_H-M   'P 1'
#
loop_
_entity.id
_entity.type
_entity.pdbx_description
1 polymer ?
#
loop_
_entity_poly.entity_id
_entity_poly.type
_entity_poly.pdbx_seq_one_letter_code
_entity_poly.pdbx_strand_id
1 'polypeptide(L)'
;MTFSFELREFSEAELPNSTVAVQTALNFMSQVKSAWTKGKFYSDGQVQTYHHTASNGDFWMARESNHKDVSFEEFRSAILLNHTENEVKYIPLLDSFKRLEPVTSPETPDAHDWESLLVHYKFPKFFSDREMTVWLLAIQPNEDVKEFLVISLPSNRPVTDSEHVTQAYYCSIEHVKYNEQEQQVEWLMAQTSDAKGNIPRWIQNKSVTSSVVEDVPHFISWAKKQREVSK
;
A
#
# COMPACT_ATOMS: atom_id res chain seq x y z
N MET A 1 -6.73 -18.48 15.44
CA MET A 1 -6.88 -18.35 13.97
C MET A 1 -5.59 -17.75 13.44
N THR A 2 -5.06 -18.24 12.32
CA THR A 2 -3.87 -17.65 11.69
C THR A 2 -4.31 -16.41 10.90
N PHE A 3 -3.64 -15.27 11.10
CA PHE A 3 -3.92 -14.04 10.37
C PHE A 3 -3.58 -14.21 8.88
N SER A 4 -4.42 -13.65 8.00
CA SER A 4 -4.28 -13.66 6.54
C SER A 4 -4.67 -12.29 5.97
N PHE A 5 -3.99 -11.90 4.88
CA PHE A 5 -4.36 -10.70 4.13
C PHE A 5 -5.54 -11.01 3.20
N GLU A 6 -6.63 -10.29 3.41
CA GLU A 6 -7.90 -10.49 2.70
C GLU A 6 -8.55 -9.14 2.44
N LEU A 7 -9.31 -9.03 1.35
CA LEU A 7 -10.07 -7.83 1.04
C LEU A 7 -11.40 -7.80 1.82
N ARG A 8 -11.29 -7.59 3.13
CA ARG A 8 -12.41 -7.39 4.04
C ARG A 8 -12.06 -6.34 5.08
N GLU A 9 -13.09 -5.82 5.74
CA GLU A 9 -12.89 -4.93 6.88
C GLU A 9 -12.34 -5.73 8.08
N PHE A 10 -11.41 -5.11 8.78
CA PHE A 10 -10.87 -5.59 10.05
C PHE A 10 -11.30 -4.63 11.15
N SER A 11 -11.81 -5.19 12.24
CA SER A 11 -11.94 -4.48 13.51
C SER A 11 -10.60 -4.37 14.22
N GLU A 12 -10.53 -3.47 15.20
CA GLU A 12 -9.34 -3.27 16.02
C GLU A 12 -8.89 -4.55 16.74
N ALA A 13 -9.84 -5.37 17.20
CA ALA A 13 -9.57 -6.65 17.87
C ALA A 13 -9.04 -7.74 16.92
N GLU A 14 -9.14 -7.55 15.61
CA GLU A 14 -8.64 -8.48 14.60
C GLU A 14 -7.24 -8.10 14.08
N LEU A 15 -6.71 -6.95 14.50
CA LEU A 15 -5.38 -6.52 14.10
C LEU A 15 -4.32 -7.44 14.71
N PRO A 16 -3.41 -7.99 13.88
CA PRO A 16 -2.28 -8.75 14.41
C PRO A 16 -1.29 -7.78 15.07
N ASN A 17 -0.54 -8.29 16.05
CA ASN A 17 0.65 -7.57 16.51
C ASN A 17 1.68 -7.44 15.36
N SER A 18 2.59 -6.48 15.49
CA SER A 18 3.58 -6.16 14.46
C SER A 18 4.45 -7.36 14.05
N THR A 19 4.82 -8.23 15.00
CA THR A 19 5.61 -9.44 14.70
C THR A 19 4.84 -10.40 13.78
N VAL A 20 3.57 -10.67 14.08
CA VAL A 20 2.71 -11.54 13.26
C VAL A 20 2.43 -10.89 11.90
N ALA A 21 2.19 -9.58 11.87
CA ALA A 21 1.96 -8.83 10.64
C ALA A 21 3.17 -8.92 9.70
N VAL A 22 4.37 -8.64 10.21
CA VAL A 22 5.64 -8.69 9.48
C VAL A 22 5.91 -10.10 8.95
N GLN A 23 5.82 -11.13 9.80
CA GLN A 23 6.10 -12.50 9.37
C GLN A 23 5.12 -12.97 8.29
N THR A 24 3.83 -12.63 8.44
CA THR A 24 2.80 -12.95 7.44
C THR A 24 3.07 -12.19 6.14
N ALA A 25 3.44 -10.91 6.22
CA ALA A 25 3.74 -10.07 5.05
C ALA A 25 4.94 -10.60 4.27
N LEU A 26 6.06 -10.91 4.93
CA LEU A 26 7.24 -11.46 4.28
C LEU A 26 6.94 -12.81 3.60
N ASN A 27 6.19 -13.68 4.28
CA ASN A 27 5.75 -14.95 3.69
C ASN A 27 4.87 -14.73 2.45
N PHE A 28 3.92 -13.81 2.51
CA PHE A 28 3.06 -13.45 1.38
C PHE A 28 3.88 -12.90 0.21
N MET A 29 4.76 -11.93 0.47
CA MET A 29 5.59 -11.26 -0.54
C MET A 29 6.60 -12.21 -1.20
N SER A 30 7.09 -13.23 -0.49
CA SER A 30 7.98 -14.26 -1.03
C SER A 30 7.37 -15.06 -2.19
N GLN A 31 6.04 -15.14 -2.24
CA GLN A 31 5.31 -15.89 -3.27
C GLN A 31 5.12 -15.10 -4.56
N VAL A 32 5.24 -13.77 -4.52
CA VAL A 32 4.93 -12.91 -5.67
C VAL A 32 5.80 -13.27 -6.87
N LYS A 33 7.11 -13.38 -6.69
CA LYS A 33 8.03 -13.67 -7.81
C LYS A 33 8.11 -15.15 -8.18
N SER A 34 7.71 -16.05 -7.28
CA SER A 34 7.91 -17.50 -7.41
C SER A 34 6.65 -18.25 -7.85
N ALA A 35 5.46 -17.77 -7.48
CA ALA A 35 4.19 -18.45 -7.69
C ALA A 35 3.14 -17.64 -8.46
N TRP A 36 3.23 -16.30 -8.48
CA TRP A 36 2.22 -15.48 -9.16
C TRP A 36 2.46 -15.43 -10.67
N THR A 37 1.39 -15.13 -11.42
CA THR A 37 1.48 -15.01 -12.87
C THR A 37 2.19 -13.72 -13.24
N LYS A 38 3.30 -13.85 -13.96
CA LYS A 38 4.07 -12.70 -14.45
C LYS A 38 3.26 -11.90 -15.47
N GLY A 39 3.11 -10.61 -15.22
CA GLY A 39 2.42 -9.65 -16.07
C GLY A 39 3.36 -8.89 -17.02
N LYS A 40 2.87 -7.76 -17.53
CA LYS A 40 3.62 -6.89 -18.44
C LYS A 40 4.67 -6.06 -17.70
N PHE A 41 5.68 -5.62 -18.45
CA PHE A 41 6.54 -4.51 -18.04
C PHE A 41 5.90 -3.17 -18.40
N TYR A 42 6.14 -2.17 -17.56
CA TYR A 42 5.72 -0.79 -17.75
C TYR A 42 6.90 0.17 -17.49
N SER A 43 6.68 1.45 -17.77
CA SER A 43 7.65 2.53 -17.52
C SER A 43 9.03 2.24 -18.13
N ASP A 44 9.03 1.89 -19.43
CA ASP A 44 10.22 1.54 -20.21
C ASP A 44 11.05 0.39 -19.61
N GLY A 45 10.38 -0.57 -18.96
CA GLY A 45 11.01 -1.76 -18.39
C GLY A 45 11.40 -1.64 -16.92
N GLN A 46 11.10 -0.51 -16.28
CA GLN A 46 11.45 -0.27 -14.87
C GLN A 46 10.49 -0.96 -13.89
N VAL A 47 9.26 -1.25 -14.32
CA VAL A 47 8.22 -1.83 -13.44
C VAL A 47 7.74 -3.16 -14.01
N GLN A 48 8.01 -4.25 -13.30
CA GLN A 48 7.49 -5.57 -13.61
C GLN A 48 6.22 -5.82 -12.80
N THR A 49 5.15 -6.29 -13.45
CA THR A 49 3.90 -6.64 -12.77
C THR A 49 3.72 -8.13 -12.55
N TYR A 50 2.92 -8.50 -11.56
CA TYR A 50 2.50 -9.87 -11.25
C TYR A 50 1.04 -9.84 -10.84
N HIS A 51 0.32 -10.95 -11.00
CA HIS A 51 -1.03 -11.07 -10.49
C HIS A 51 -1.37 -12.48 -10.03
N HIS A 52 -2.29 -12.55 -9.08
CA HIS A 52 -2.80 -13.79 -8.53
C HIS A 52 -4.27 -13.59 -8.17
N THR A 53 -5.10 -14.61 -8.37
CA THR A 53 -6.46 -14.63 -7.83
C THR A 53 -6.46 -15.61 -6.68
N ALA A 54 -6.68 -15.10 -5.47
CA ALA A 54 -6.71 -15.91 -4.26
C ALA A 54 -7.92 -16.86 -4.28
N SER A 55 -7.90 -17.88 -3.41
CA SER A 55 -8.96 -18.89 -3.32
C SER A 55 -10.33 -18.31 -2.95
N ASN A 56 -10.36 -17.17 -2.26
CA ASN A 56 -11.57 -16.42 -1.94
C ASN A 56 -12.09 -15.54 -3.10
N GLY A 57 -11.38 -15.50 -4.23
CA GLY A 57 -11.73 -14.71 -5.41
C GLY A 57 -11.10 -13.31 -5.47
N ASP A 58 -10.32 -12.91 -4.46
CA ASP A 58 -9.65 -11.61 -4.46
C ASP A 58 -8.58 -11.54 -5.56
N PHE A 59 -8.68 -10.52 -6.41
CA PHE A 59 -7.67 -10.25 -7.42
C PHE A 59 -6.54 -9.42 -6.80
N TRP A 60 -5.39 -10.06 -6.62
CA TRP A 60 -4.17 -9.43 -6.20
C TRP A 60 -3.32 -9.03 -7.40
N MET A 61 -2.90 -7.78 -7.38
CA MET A 61 -1.96 -7.19 -8.32
C MET A 61 -0.69 -6.86 -7.55
N ALA A 62 0.47 -7.18 -8.12
CA ALA A 62 1.74 -6.76 -7.56
C ALA A 62 2.63 -6.11 -8.61
N ARG A 63 3.55 -5.27 -8.15
CA ARG A 63 4.54 -4.60 -8.97
C ARG A 63 5.88 -4.54 -8.26
N GLU A 64 6.93 -4.77 -9.02
CA GLU A 64 8.32 -4.69 -8.60
C GLU A 64 9.01 -3.57 -9.38
N SER A 65 9.82 -2.78 -8.69
CA SER A 65 10.70 -1.80 -9.30
C SER A 65 12.05 -1.75 -8.57
N ASN A 66 13.10 -1.35 -9.29
CA ASN A 66 14.47 -1.32 -8.79
C ASN A 66 15.11 0.04 -9.10
N HIS A 67 15.73 0.67 -8.10
CA HIS A 67 16.13 2.08 -8.17
C HIS A 67 17.57 2.31 -7.69
N LYS A 68 18.39 2.95 -8.53
CA LYS A 68 19.79 3.34 -8.21
C LYS A 68 19.95 4.84 -7.96
N ASP A 69 18.94 5.61 -8.35
CA ASP A 69 18.91 7.08 -8.40
C ASP A 69 18.17 7.71 -7.21
N VAL A 70 17.53 6.87 -6.39
CA VAL A 70 16.91 7.20 -5.10
C VAL A 70 17.42 6.18 -4.07
N SER A 71 18.02 6.68 -3.00
CA SER A 71 18.67 5.91 -1.94
C SER A 71 17.66 5.26 -0.99
N PHE A 72 18.11 4.24 -0.26
CA PHE A 72 17.28 3.60 0.77
C PHE A 72 16.79 4.60 1.82
N GLU A 73 17.59 5.60 2.21
CA GLU A 73 17.16 6.60 3.19
C GLU A 73 16.11 7.57 2.65
N GLU A 74 16.16 7.92 1.36
CA GLU A 74 15.10 8.68 0.72
C GLU A 74 13.79 7.87 0.67
N PHE A 75 13.87 6.58 0.38
CA PHE A 75 12.73 5.65 0.48
C PHE A 75 12.20 5.58 1.90
N ARG A 76 13.07 5.39 2.89
CA ARG A 76 12.71 5.29 4.30
C ARG A 76 12.05 6.57 4.80
N SER A 77 12.62 7.74 4.53
CA SER A 77 12.02 9.00 4.99
C SER A 77 10.65 9.26 4.36
N ALA A 78 10.47 8.80 3.11
CA ALA A 78 9.28 9.10 2.34
C ALA A 78 8.15 8.09 2.54
N ILE A 79 8.46 6.80 2.52
CA ILE A 79 7.48 5.70 2.53
C ILE A 79 7.32 5.12 3.93
N LEU A 80 8.37 5.03 4.75
CA LEU A 80 8.25 4.50 6.12
C LEU A 80 7.76 5.57 7.11
N LEU A 81 8.41 6.75 7.15
CA LEU A 81 8.23 7.71 8.25
C LEU A 81 7.07 8.69 8.08
N ASN A 82 6.67 8.99 6.83
CA ASN A 82 5.65 10.00 6.52
C ASN A 82 4.80 9.53 5.32
N HIS A 83 4.41 8.26 5.34
CA HIS A 83 3.83 7.53 4.21
C HIS A 83 2.69 8.32 3.54
N THR A 84 1.55 8.43 4.23
CA THR A 84 0.34 9.02 3.66
C THR A 84 0.47 10.53 3.45
N GLU A 85 1.21 11.25 4.30
CA GLU A 85 1.54 12.67 4.07
C GLU A 85 2.24 12.91 2.72
N ASN A 86 3.13 12.00 2.34
CA ASN A 86 3.88 12.13 1.10
C ASN A 86 3.09 11.61 -0.08
N GLU A 87 2.31 10.53 0.08
CA GLU A 87 1.43 10.02 -0.96
C GLU A 87 0.50 11.10 -1.51
N VAL A 88 -0.12 11.93 -0.67
CA VAL A 88 -0.96 13.06 -1.11
C VAL A 88 -0.22 14.04 -2.03
N LYS A 89 1.12 14.11 -1.94
CA LYS A 89 1.95 15.03 -2.74
C LYS A 89 2.33 14.45 -4.10
N TYR A 90 2.28 13.13 -4.28
CA TYR A 90 2.73 12.48 -5.52
C TYR A 90 1.69 11.56 -6.17
N ILE A 91 0.68 11.08 -5.47
CA ILE A 91 -0.42 10.29 -6.02
C ILE A 91 -1.51 11.25 -6.49
N PRO A 92 -1.74 11.43 -7.80
CA PRO A 92 -2.62 12.50 -8.31
C PRO A 92 -4.09 12.38 -7.88
N LEU A 93 -4.56 11.17 -7.60
CA LEU A 93 -5.94 10.91 -7.19
C LEU A 93 -6.15 11.01 -5.68
N LEU A 94 -5.10 10.89 -4.87
CA LEU A 94 -5.20 10.98 -3.42
C LEU A 94 -5.20 12.46 -3.02
N ASP A 95 -6.38 12.98 -2.71
CA ASP A 95 -6.61 14.42 -2.49
C ASP A 95 -6.30 14.83 -1.06
N SER A 96 -6.71 14.01 -0.08
CA SER A 96 -6.46 14.29 1.33
C SER A 96 -6.54 13.03 2.20
N PHE A 97 -6.10 13.18 3.45
CA PHE A 97 -6.25 12.17 4.48
C PHE A 97 -6.55 12.82 5.83
N LYS A 98 -7.15 12.05 6.73
CA LYS A 98 -7.40 12.42 8.12
C LYS A 98 -6.98 11.27 9.03
N ARG A 99 -6.17 11.57 10.04
CA ARG A 99 -5.93 10.63 11.15
C ARG A 99 -7.21 10.49 11.97
N LEU A 100 -7.63 9.24 12.17
CA LEU A 100 -8.74 8.87 13.04
C LEU A 100 -8.20 8.58 14.44
N GLU A 101 -9.11 8.26 15.36
CA GLU A 101 -8.72 7.98 16.73
C GLU A 101 -7.73 6.80 16.80
N PRO A 102 -6.73 6.84 17.69
CA PRO A 102 -5.76 5.77 17.82
C PRO A 102 -6.43 4.45 18.23
N VAL A 103 -5.68 3.36 18.05
CA VAL A 103 -6.02 2.06 18.63
C VAL A 103 -5.93 2.15 20.14
N THR A 104 -7.04 1.88 20.83
CA THR A 104 -7.21 2.02 22.29
C THR A 104 -7.68 0.72 22.96
N SER A 105 -7.92 -0.33 22.20
CA SER A 105 -8.48 -1.60 22.66
C SER A 105 -7.55 -2.25 23.69
N PRO A 106 -8.01 -2.43 24.94
CA PRO A 106 -7.23 -3.08 25.98
C PRO A 106 -7.04 -4.58 25.73
N GLU A 107 -7.82 -5.17 24.83
CA GLU A 107 -7.72 -6.58 24.44
C GLU A 107 -6.58 -6.85 23.45
N THR A 108 -6.06 -5.81 22.80
CA THR A 108 -4.95 -5.88 21.84
C THR A 108 -3.89 -4.81 22.13
N PRO A 109 -3.16 -4.91 23.26
CA PRO A 109 -2.11 -3.95 23.61
C PRO A 109 -1.02 -3.83 22.55
N ASP A 110 -0.79 -4.88 21.77
CA ASP A 110 0.23 -4.90 20.73
C ASP A 110 -0.25 -4.30 19.39
N ALA A 111 -1.51 -3.84 19.31
CA ALA A 111 -2.06 -3.20 18.11
C ALA A 111 -1.80 -1.68 18.09
N HIS A 112 -1.15 -1.11 19.10
CA HIS A 112 -0.80 0.32 19.16
C HIS A 112 0.14 0.79 18.04
N ASP A 113 0.85 -0.14 17.39
CA ASP A 113 1.70 0.17 16.24
C ASP A 113 0.91 0.54 14.96
N TRP A 114 -0.40 0.26 14.95
CA TRP A 114 -1.27 0.57 13.82
C TRP A 114 -1.84 1.98 13.92
N GLU A 115 -1.67 2.77 12.86
CA GLU A 115 -2.37 4.03 12.67
C GLU A 115 -3.74 3.80 12.03
N SER A 116 -4.70 4.67 12.34
CA SER A 116 -6.03 4.66 11.72
C SER A 116 -6.19 5.91 10.86
N LEU A 117 -6.50 5.72 9.58
CA LEU A 117 -6.57 6.79 8.59
C LEU A 117 -7.91 6.74 7.85
N LEU A 118 -8.43 7.89 7.48
CA LEU A 118 -9.41 8.06 6.41
C LEU A 118 -8.69 8.71 5.24
N VAL A 119 -8.72 8.09 4.07
CA VAL A 119 -8.15 8.64 2.83
C VAL A 119 -9.27 8.97 1.85
N HIS A 120 -9.15 10.12 1.20
CA HIS A 120 -10.12 10.64 0.24
C HIS A 120 -9.48 10.71 -1.15
N TYR A 121 -10.03 9.94 -2.08
CA TYR A 121 -9.63 9.89 -3.47
C TYR A 121 -10.61 10.64 -4.37
N LYS A 122 -10.10 11.61 -5.11
CA LYS A 122 -10.87 12.45 -6.00
C LYS A 122 -10.89 11.88 -7.40
N PHE A 123 -12.05 11.41 -7.84
CA PHE A 123 -12.17 10.80 -9.16
C PHE A 123 -12.52 11.85 -10.23
N PRO A 124 -12.24 11.58 -11.52
CA PRO A 124 -12.64 12.47 -12.60
C PRO A 124 -14.14 12.75 -12.59
N LYS A 125 -14.51 13.96 -13.02
CA LYS A 125 -15.92 14.38 -13.22
C LYS A 125 -16.65 13.26 -13.97
N PHE A 126 -17.80 12.83 -13.43
CA PHE A 126 -18.65 11.67 -13.81
C PHE A 126 -18.57 10.44 -12.89
N PHE A 127 -17.58 10.34 -12.02
CA PHE A 127 -17.54 9.32 -10.96
C PHE A 127 -17.65 10.00 -9.59
N SER A 128 -18.36 9.38 -8.66
CA SER A 128 -18.28 9.77 -7.25
C SER A 128 -16.85 9.61 -6.74
N ASP A 129 -16.47 10.38 -5.73
CA ASP A 129 -15.20 10.20 -5.04
C ASP A 129 -15.18 8.87 -4.28
N ARG A 130 -14.00 8.49 -3.77
CA ARG A 130 -13.82 7.30 -2.94
C ARG A 130 -13.25 7.67 -1.58
N GLU A 131 -13.84 7.10 -0.54
CA GLU A 131 -13.28 7.13 0.79
C GLU A 131 -12.98 5.71 1.25
N MET A 132 -11.84 5.57 1.90
CA MET A 132 -11.39 4.32 2.50
C MET A 132 -10.90 4.63 3.91
N THR A 133 -11.35 3.86 4.88
CA THR A 133 -10.73 3.83 6.21
C THR A 133 -9.73 2.67 6.26
N VAL A 134 -8.55 2.95 6.82
CA VAL A 134 -7.38 2.08 6.68
C VAL A 134 -6.69 1.96 8.03
N TRP A 135 -6.29 0.74 8.36
CA TRP A 135 -5.27 0.47 9.36
C TRP A 135 -3.91 0.42 8.68
N LEU A 136 -2.98 1.28 9.09
CA LEU A 136 -1.65 1.39 8.50
C LEU A 136 -0.59 0.98 9.52
N LEU A 137 0.24 -0.02 9.18
CA LEU A 137 1.43 -0.38 9.93
C LEU A 137 2.66 -0.11 9.06
N ALA A 138 3.45 0.88 9.42
CA ALA A 138 4.73 1.20 8.79
C ALA A 138 5.86 0.82 9.75
N ILE A 139 6.66 -0.18 9.40
CA ILE A 139 7.63 -0.77 10.33
C ILE A 139 8.93 -1.19 9.66
N GLN A 140 10.05 -0.93 10.33
CA GLN A 140 11.36 -1.51 10.05
C GLN A 140 11.67 -2.54 11.14
N PRO A 141 11.52 -3.86 10.88
CA PRO A 141 11.61 -4.88 11.93
C PRO A 141 12.99 -4.97 12.58
N ASN A 142 14.04 -4.59 11.86
CA ASN A 142 15.41 -4.52 12.35
C ASN A 142 16.08 -3.25 11.78
N GLU A 143 16.48 -2.33 12.63
CA GLU A 143 17.11 -1.06 12.22
C GLU A 143 18.47 -1.26 11.54
N ASP A 144 19.18 -2.34 11.86
CA ASP A 144 20.47 -2.69 11.24
C ASP A 144 20.30 -3.28 9.83
N VAL A 145 19.08 -3.66 9.46
CA VAL A 145 18.76 -4.21 8.13
C VAL A 145 18.06 -3.13 7.32
N LYS A 146 18.57 -2.86 6.13
CA LYS A 146 17.95 -1.93 5.17
C LYS A 146 16.74 -2.57 4.48
N GLU A 147 15.70 -2.81 5.27
CA GLU A 147 14.44 -3.42 4.86
C GLU A 147 13.30 -2.86 5.72
N PHE A 148 12.18 -2.49 5.11
CA PHE A 148 10.99 -2.09 5.84
C PHE A 148 9.72 -2.48 5.09
N LEU A 149 8.61 -2.49 5.84
CA LEU A 149 7.29 -2.84 5.37
C LEU A 149 6.31 -1.70 5.63
N VAL A 150 5.37 -1.54 4.70
CA VAL A 150 4.14 -0.77 4.93
C VAL A 150 2.96 -1.67 4.62
N ILE A 151 2.07 -1.82 5.59
CA ILE A 151 0.93 -2.74 5.51
C ILE A 151 -0.35 -1.93 5.71
N SER A 152 -1.25 -1.99 4.73
CA SER A 152 -2.57 -1.36 4.79
C SER A 152 -3.66 -2.44 4.83
N LEU A 153 -4.54 -2.36 5.83
CA LEU A 153 -5.73 -3.21 5.94
C LEU A 153 -7.00 -2.36 5.89
N PRO A 154 -8.09 -2.83 5.25
CA PRO A 154 -9.36 -2.12 5.32
C PRO A 154 -9.88 -2.08 6.76
N SER A 155 -10.26 -0.90 7.23
CA SER A 155 -10.84 -0.72 8.56
C SER A 155 -12.36 -0.83 8.52
N ASN A 156 -12.97 -1.31 9.60
CA ASN A 156 -14.42 -1.25 9.79
C ASN A 156 -14.91 0.12 10.31
N ARG A 157 -14.04 1.12 10.38
CA ARG A 157 -14.38 2.48 10.81
C ARG A 157 -15.17 3.21 9.73
N PRO A 158 -16.11 4.09 10.12
CA PRO A 158 -16.97 4.78 9.16
C PRO A 158 -16.21 5.83 8.33
N VAL A 159 -16.63 6.00 7.09
CA VAL A 159 -16.27 7.13 6.22
C VAL A 159 -17.06 8.40 6.59
N THR A 160 -16.69 9.57 6.07
CA THR A 160 -17.30 10.85 6.50
C THR A 160 -18.68 11.10 5.94
N ASP A 161 -18.91 10.73 4.68
CA ASP A 161 -20.15 10.99 3.97
C ASP A 161 -20.47 9.83 3.01
N SER A 162 -21.26 8.87 3.52
CA SER A 162 -21.68 7.71 2.74
C SER A 162 -22.76 8.03 1.69
N GLU A 163 -23.30 9.26 1.67
CA GLU A 163 -24.34 9.67 0.71
C GLU A 163 -23.73 10.21 -0.58
N HIS A 164 -22.60 10.91 -0.50
CA HIS A 164 -21.94 11.55 -1.64
C HIS A 164 -20.64 10.87 -2.08
N VAL A 165 -20.05 10.05 -1.20
CA VAL A 165 -18.82 9.32 -1.47
C VAL A 165 -19.11 7.82 -1.51
N THR A 166 -18.48 7.11 -2.44
CA THR A 166 -18.56 5.65 -2.44
C THR A 166 -17.47 5.08 -1.53
N GLN A 167 -17.84 4.36 -0.48
CA GLN A 167 -16.86 3.62 0.32
C GLN A 167 -16.20 2.55 -0.54
N ALA A 168 -14.87 2.54 -0.55
CA ALA A 168 -14.06 1.53 -1.21
C ALA A 168 -13.09 0.90 -0.20
N TYR A 169 -12.43 -0.17 -0.64
CA TYR A 169 -11.54 -0.95 0.20
C TYR A 169 -10.27 -1.29 -0.56
N TYR A 170 -9.14 -1.27 0.13
CA TYR A 170 -7.92 -1.87 -0.36
C TYR A 170 -7.14 -2.51 0.77
N CYS A 171 -6.45 -3.59 0.44
CA CYS A 171 -5.42 -4.17 1.26
C CYS A 171 -4.13 -4.13 0.46
N SER A 172 -3.07 -3.58 1.04
CA SER A 172 -1.76 -3.49 0.37
C SER A 172 -0.63 -3.87 1.31
N ILE A 173 0.45 -4.38 0.72
CA ILE A 173 1.71 -4.69 1.37
C ILE A 173 2.81 -4.14 0.49
N GLU A 174 3.63 -3.27 1.06
CA GLU A 174 4.84 -2.78 0.44
C GLU A 174 6.03 -3.31 1.19
N HIS A 175 7.02 -3.76 0.42
CA HIS A 175 8.27 -4.26 0.92
C HIS A 175 9.39 -3.55 0.19
N VAL A 176 10.13 -2.72 0.92
CA VAL A 176 11.29 -1.99 0.42
C VAL A 176 12.53 -2.57 1.05
N LYS A 177 13.49 -2.98 0.23
CA LYS A 177 14.77 -3.50 0.71
C LYS A 177 15.92 -3.02 -0.15
N TYR A 178 17.08 -2.87 0.46
CA TYR A 178 18.31 -2.57 -0.27
C TYR A 178 19.00 -3.87 -0.71
N ASN A 179 19.29 -3.98 -2.01
CA ASN A 179 20.08 -5.07 -2.57
C ASN A 179 21.55 -4.63 -2.60
N GLU A 180 22.36 -5.17 -1.69
CA GLU A 180 23.79 -4.87 -1.58
C GLU A 180 24.60 -5.30 -2.82
N GLN A 181 24.21 -6.39 -3.50
CA GLN A 181 24.92 -6.90 -4.67
C GLN A 181 24.72 -6.00 -5.90
N GLU A 182 23.48 -5.58 -6.13
CA GLU A 182 23.10 -4.75 -7.27
C GLU A 182 23.22 -3.24 -6.98
N GLN A 183 23.48 -2.88 -5.72
CA GLN A 183 23.55 -1.51 -5.19
C GLN A 183 22.31 -0.69 -5.55
N GLN A 184 21.13 -1.23 -5.27
CA GLN A 184 19.85 -0.62 -5.62
C GLN A 184 18.77 -0.89 -4.57
N VAL A 185 17.78 -0.02 -4.49
CA VAL A 185 16.57 -0.25 -3.71
C VAL A 185 15.58 -1.05 -4.54
N GLU A 186 15.17 -2.20 -4.02
CA GLU A 186 14.04 -2.98 -4.55
C GLU A 186 12.77 -2.55 -3.82
N TRP A 187 11.73 -2.20 -4.57
CA TRP A 187 10.41 -1.88 -4.03
C TRP A 187 9.35 -2.79 -4.66
N LEU A 188 8.90 -3.76 -3.86
CA LEU A 188 7.84 -4.68 -4.19
C LEU A 188 6.55 -4.24 -3.49
N MET A 189 5.46 -4.13 -4.22
CA MET A 189 4.14 -3.82 -3.67
C MET A 189 3.14 -4.84 -4.18
N ALA A 190 2.24 -5.30 -3.32
CA ALA A 190 1.10 -6.11 -3.66
C ALA A 190 -0.16 -5.47 -3.10
N GLN A 191 -1.22 -5.38 -3.91
CA GLN A 191 -2.49 -4.76 -3.55
C GLN A 191 -3.67 -5.56 -4.12
N THR A 192 -4.70 -5.67 -3.31
CA THR A 192 -6.06 -6.04 -3.73
C THR A 192 -7.00 -4.91 -3.36
N SER A 193 -8.03 -4.66 -4.16
CA SER A 193 -8.96 -3.56 -3.89
C SER A 193 -10.33 -3.78 -4.51
N ASP A 194 -11.33 -3.16 -3.89
CA ASP A 194 -12.71 -3.14 -4.34
C ASP A 194 -13.17 -1.68 -4.36
N ALA A 195 -13.24 -1.11 -5.56
CA ALA A 195 -13.72 0.26 -5.76
C ALA A 195 -15.24 0.39 -5.53
N LYS A 196 -15.94 -0.74 -5.29
CA LYS A 196 -17.39 -0.88 -5.15
C LYS A 196 -18.17 -0.21 -6.30
N GLY A 197 -19.47 -0.02 -6.10
CA GLY A 197 -20.37 0.53 -7.11
C GLY A 197 -20.61 -0.40 -8.31
N ASN A 198 -21.01 0.18 -9.44
CA ASN A 198 -21.43 -0.55 -10.65
C ASN A 198 -20.30 -0.77 -11.67
N ILE A 199 -19.03 -0.69 -11.26
CA ILE A 199 -17.89 -0.81 -12.18
C ILE A 199 -17.56 -2.31 -12.36
N PRO A 200 -17.58 -2.86 -13.60
CA PRO A 200 -17.16 -4.23 -13.86
C PRO A 200 -15.76 -4.55 -13.31
N ARG A 201 -15.60 -5.72 -12.67
CA ARG A 201 -14.33 -6.14 -12.04
C ARG A 201 -13.12 -6.06 -12.97
N TRP A 202 -13.23 -6.43 -14.24
CA TRP A 202 -12.11 -6.35 -15.19
C TRP A 202 -11.65 -4.92 -15.46
N ILE A 203 -12.55 -3.92 -15.36
CA ILE A 203 -12.19 -2.50 -15.46
C ILE A 203 -11.48 -2.07 -14.19
N GLN A 204 -11.99 -2.47 -13.02
CA GLN A 204 -11.34 -2.20 -11.74
C GLN A 204 -9.91 -2.77 -11.73
N ASN A 205 -9.74 -4.04 -12.09
CA ASN A 205 -8.44 -4.70 -12.10
C ASN A 205 -7.44 -3.98 -13.02
N LYS A 206 -7.86 -3.58 -14.24
CA LYS A 206 -7.01 -2.81 -15.15
C LYS A 206 -6.67 -1.43 -14.58
N SER A 207 -7.65 -0.75 -13.99
CA SER A 207 -7.44 0.57 -13.37
C SER A 207 -6.44 0.48 -12.24
N VAL A 208 -6.60 -0.50 -11.34
CA VAL A 208 -5.68 -0.75 -10.23
C VAL A 208 -4.28 -1.04 -10.75
N THR A 209 -4.14 -1.92 -11.74
CA THR A 209 -2.83 -2.18 -12.39
C THR A 209 -2.17 -0.90 -12.90
N SER A 210 -2.91 -0.05 -13.61
CA SER A 210 -2.37 1.21 -14.14
C SER A 210 -1.96 2.16 -13.01
N SER A 211 -2.82 2.36 -12.00
CA SER A 211 -2.53 3.25 -10.87
C SER A 211 -1.28 2.84 -10.11
N VAL A 212 -1.18 1.57 -9.67
CA VAL A 212 -0.05 1.11 -8.85
C VAL A 212 1.29 1.11 -9.60
N VAL A 213 1.24 1.07 -10.93
CA VAL A 213 2.41 1.19 -11.81
C VAL A 213 2.82 2.66 -11.96
N GLU A 214 1.85 3.57 -12.14
CA GLU A 214 2.09 5.01 -12.28
C GLU A 214 2.60 5.66 -10.99
N ASP A 215 2.28 5.09 -9.83
CA ASP A 215 2.79 5.58 -8.53
C ASP A 215 4.32 5.54 -8.45
N VAL A 216 4.97 4.59 -9.13
CA VAL A 216 6.43 4.47 -9.12
C VAL A 216 7.12 5.70 -9.75
N PRO A 217 6.89 6.04 -11.04
CA PRO A 217 7.51 7.23 -11.62
C PRO A 217 7.07 8.53 -10.94
N HIS A 218 5.86 8.61 -10.39
CA HIS A 218 5.42 9.76 -9.60
C HIS A 218 6.26 9.91 -8.33
N PHE A 219 6.40 8.84 -7.55
CA PHE A 219 7.23 8.81 -6.35
C PHE A 219 8.68 9.18 -6.66
N ILE A 220 9.31 8.53 -7.64
CA ILE A 220 10.71 8.77 -7.98
C ILE A 220 10.93 10.22 -8.42
N SER A 221 10.03 10.77 -9.23
CA SER A 221 10.10 12.17 -9.67
C SER A 221 9.95 13.13 -8.49
N TRP A 222 9.05 12.83 -7.55
CA TRP A 222 8.84 13.63 -6.36
C TRP A 222 10.04 13.56 -5.41
N ALA A 223 10.58 12.37 -5.13
CA ALA A 223 11.70 12.16 -4.22
C ALA A 223 12.95 12.91 -4.70
N LYS A 224 13.24 12.86 -6.02
CA LYS A 224 14.34 13.63 -6.62
C LYS A 224 14.19 15.13 -6.41
N LYS A 225 12.98 15.67 -6.54
CA LYS A 225 12.70 17.09 -6.27
C LYS A 225 12.89 17.44 -4.80
N GLN A 226 12.47 16.58 -3.87
CA GLN A 226 12.67 16.82 -2.43
C GLN A 226 14.17 16.87 -2.06
N ARG A 227 14.99 16.02 -2.69
CA ARG A 227 16.44 16.04 -2.53
C ARG A 227 17.06 17.35 -3.00
N GLU A 228 16.56 17.94 -4.09
CA GLU A 228 17.05 19.22 -4.61
C GLU A 228 16.69 20.39 -3.68
N VAL A 229 15.51 20.37 -3.08
CA VAL A 229 15.05 21.39 -2.13
C VAL A 229 15.79 21.33 -0.79
N SER A 230 16.22 20.14 -0.38
CA SER A 230 16.93 19.91 0.89
C SER A 230 18.44 20.22 0.84
N LYS A 231 18.97 20.59 -0.33
CA LYS A 231 20.38 21.00 -0.52
C LYS A 231 20.54 22.50 -0.40
#